data_AF-A0A929WWN9-F1
#
_entry.id   AF-A0A929WWN9-F1
#
_cell.length_a   1.000
_cell.length_b   1.000
_cell.length_c   1.000
_cell.angle_alpha   90.00
_cell.angle_beta   90.00
_cell.angle_gamma   90.00
#
_symmetry.space_group_name_H-M   'P 1'
#
loop_
_entity.id
_entity.type
_entity.pdbx_description
1 polymer ?
#
loop_
_entity_poly.entity_id
_entity_poly.type
_entity_poly.pdbx_seq_one_letter_code
_entity_poly.pdbx_strand_id
1 'polypeptide(L)'
;GVDLEHFLDDAVASSGFHGRMVVTSGVLTASDVDNPGAPDPQTPYTIDRGTERVEVSPWPFPPENAGEAPEFRFDPHVWTSPARARIQVANLGAGLAAAAPDAASSINAATASYLEDLDALDAWAREAIATVPETQRVLFTSHDAFGYFSADYGIRFIGAALSDFNDQQDATADHIASAVQAVKDSGAVAIFAENSNNSKSIEAIARGAGVTPIVGDDALYGDSLGPDGSEGATYVGSIIHNTRAVTQAWGGTVPALPERLAAR
;
A
#
# COMPACT_ATOMS: atom_id res chain seq x y z
N GLY A 1 -8.34 1.47 -8.63
CA GLY A 1 -7.90 2.53 -9.56
C GLY A 1 -6.38 2.61 -9.54
N VAL A 2 -5.75 3.35 -10.45
CA VAL A 2 -4.33 3.15 -10.82
C VAL A 2 -4.12 1.73 -11.35
N ASP A 3 -5.05 1.27 -12.19
CA ASP A 3 -4.98 -0.04 -12.84
C ASP A 3 -5.09 -1.29 -11.93
N LEU A 4 -5.02 -1.16 -10.59
CA LEU A 4 -5.04 -2.31 -9.66
C LEU A 4 -6.09 -3.39 -9.98
N GLU A 5 -7.37 -3.02 -10.10
CA GLU A 5 -8.45 -3.97 -10.27
C GLU A 5 -8.96 -4.06 -11.71
N HIS A 6 -8.07 -4.41 -12.64
CA HIS A 6 -8.40 -4.60 -14.07
C HIS A 6 -9.63 -5.48 -14.34
N PHE A 7 -9.95 -6.41 -13.44
CA PHE A 7 -11.10 -7.31 -13.55
C PHE A 7 -12.45 -6.65 -13.20
N LEU A 8 -12.45 -5.49 -12.52
CA LEU A 8 -13.69 -4.89 -12.04
C LEU A 8 -14.58 -4.40 -13.17
N ASP A 9 -14.02 -3.93 -14.28
CA ASP A 9 -14.81 -3.37 -15.37
C ASP A 9 -15.80 -4.41 -15.95
N ASP A 10 -15.33 -5.63 -16.19
CA ASP A 10 -16.18 -6.74 -16.68
C ASP A 10 -17.20 -7.19 -15.65
N ALA A 11 -16.81 -7.24 -14.36
CA ALA A 11 -17.71 -7.63 -13.27
C ALA A 11 -18.83 -6.59 -13.08
N VAL A 12 -18.49 -5.31 -13.10
CA VAL A 12 -19.44 -4.20 -12.96
C VAL A 12 -20.38 -4.17 -14.15
N ALA A 13 -19.86 -4.29 -15.38
CA ALA A 13 -20.69 -4.37 -16.58
C ALA A 13 -21.66 -5.56 -16.55
N SER A 14 -21.16 -6.74 -16.14
CA SER A 14 -21.97 -7.96 -16.04
C SER A 14 -23.04 -7.89 -14.96
N SER A 15 -22.83 -7.10 -13.90
CA SER A 15 -23.82 -6.92 -12.83
C SER A 15 -25.04 -6.08 -13.25
N GLY A 16 -24.97 -5.38 -14.39
CA GLY A 16 -26.00 -4.41 -14.80
C GLY A 16 -25.95 -3.11 -13.99
N PHE A 17 -24.81 -2.78 -13.39
CA PHE A 17 -24.64 -1.55 -12.64
C PHE A 17 -24.59 -0.34 -13.57
N HIS A 18 -25.44 0.65 -13.28
CA HIS A 18 -25.54 1.92 -14.02
C HIS A 18 -25.34 3.15 -13.14
N GLY A 19 -24.77 2.95 -11.94
CA GLY A 19 -24.58 4.02 -10.97
C GLY A 19 -23.33 4.86 -11.23
N ARG A 20 -22.80 5.43 -10.15
CA ARG A 20 -21.56 6.19 -10.15
C ARG A 20 -20.43 5.32 -9.57
N MET A 21 -19.34 5.20 -10.30
CA MET A 21 -18.10 4.56 -9.86
C MET A 21 -17.13 5.64 -9.41
N VAL A 22 -16.76 5.64 -8.13
CA VAL A 22 -15.80 6.60 -7.56
C VAL A 22 -14.40 6.01 -7.65
N VAL A 23 -13.52 6.67 -8.39
CA VAL A 23 -12.10 6.36 -8.48
C VAL A 23 -11.39 7.13 -7.35
N THR A 24 -11.21 6.48 -6.21
CA THR A 24 -10.75 7.16 -4.99
C THR A 24 -9.35 7.77 -5.12
N SER A 25 -8.46 7.19 -5.93
CA SER A 25 -7.14 7.78 -6.25
C SER A 25 -7.21 9.04 -7.13
N GLY A 26 -8.35 9.31 -7.77
CA GLY A 26 -8.47 10.30 -8.84
C GLY A 26 -7.72 9.93 -10.13
N VAL A 27 -7.15 8.73 -10.20
CA VAL A 27 -6.47 8.18 -11.38
C VAL A 27 -7.08 6.82 -11.68
N LEU A 28 -7.81 6.72 -12.80
CA LEU A 28 -8.47 5.48 -13.17
C LEU A 28 -7.44 4.47 -13.67
N THR A 29 -6.70 4.86 -14.69
CA THR A 29 -5.67 4.03 -15.37
C THR A 29 -4.39 4.83 -15.62
N ALA A 30 -3.32 4.14 -16.02
CA ALA A 30 -2.09 4.75 -16.52
C ALA A 30 -2.32 5.74 -17.68
N SER A 31 -3.38 5.54 -18.47
CA SER A 31 -3.72 6.46 -19.58
C SER A 31 -4.12 7.85 -19.09
N ASP A 32 -4.69 7.98 -17.89
CA ASP A 32 -5.01 9.28 -17.27
C ASP A 32 -3.73 10.07 -16.93
N VAL A 33 -2.58 9.39 -16.79
CA VAL A 33 -1.28 10.00 -16.54
C VAL A 33 -0.66 10.49 -17.84
N ASP A 34 -0.71 9.66 -18.89
CA ASP A 34 -0.15 9.99 -20.20
C ASP A 34 -0.94 11.09 -20.91
N ASN A 35 -2.27 11.05 -20.79
CA ASN A 35 -3.20 11.90 -21.51
C ASN A 35 -4.18 12.56 -20.54
N PRO A 36 -3.73 13.50 -19.70
CA PRO A 36 -4.60 14.18 -18.76
C PRO A 36 -5.73 14.91 -19.50
N GLY A 37 -6.97 14.62 -19.14
CA GLY A 37 -8.17 15.21 -19.77
C GLY A 37 -8.70 14.45 -20.99
N ALA A 38 -8.18 13.25 -21.28
CA ALA A 38 -8.84 12.33 -22.19
C ALA A 38 -10.29 12.06 -21.73
N PRO A 39 -11.24 11.90 -22.66
CA PRO A 39 -12.62 11.58 -22.31
C PRO A 39 -12.69 10.20 -21.67
N ASP A 40 -13.67 10.02 -20.80
CA ASP A 40 -13.90 8.75 -20.13
C ASP A 40 -14.22 7.63 -21.13
N PRO A 41 -13.80 6.39 -20.82
CA PRO A 41 -14.23 5.24 -21.57
C PRO A 41 -15.76 5.15 -21.54
N GLN A 42 -16.34 4.68 -22.64
CA GLN A 42 -17.78 4.44 -22.72
C GLN A 42 -18.13 3.21 -21.88
N THR A 43 -18.67 3.43 -20.69
CA THR A 43 -19.06 2.36 -19.75
C THR A 43 -20.57 2.46 -19.43
N PRO A 44 -21.19 1.38 -18.91
CA PRO A 44 -22.59 1.42 -18.50
C PRO A 44 -22.85 2.26 -17.24
N TYR A 45 -21.81 2.73 -16.55
CA TYR A 45 -21.85 3.57 -15.35
C TYR A 45 -21.17 4.91 -15.60
N THR A 46 -21.30 5.84 -14.66
CA THR A 46 -20.56 7.11 -14.70
C THR A 46 -19.28 7.01 -13.87
N ILE A 47 -18.19 7.61 -14.35
CA ILE A 47 -16.91 7.65 -13.64
C ILE A 47 -16.81 9.00 -12.91
N ASP A 48 -16.49 8.93 -11.61
CA ASP A 48 -16.22 10.09 -10.77
C ASP A 48 -14.79 9.96 -10.23
N ARG A 49 -13.88 10.84 -10.65
CA ARG A 49 -12.48 10.88 -10.17
C ARG A 49 -12.29 11.71 -8.90
N GLY A 50 -13.39 12.18 -8.30
CA GLY A 50 -13.34 13.08 -7.16
C GLY A 50 -12.75 14.44 -7.51
N THR A 51 -12.26 15.14 -6.48
CA THR A 51 -11.75 16.52 -6.58
C THR A 51 -10.23 16.61 -6.46
N GLU A 52 -9.59 15.55 -5.98
CA GLU A 52 -8.15 15.48 -5.76
C GLU A 52 -7.58 14.26 -6.49
N ARG A 53 -6.31 14.35 -6.90
CA ARG A 53 -5.61 13.30 -7.65
C ARG A 53 -4.31 12.97 -6.95
N VAL A 54 -4.04 11.68 -6.76
CA VAL A 54 -2.75 11.23 -6.23
C VAL A 54 -1.66 11.40 -7.29
N GLU A 55 -0.48 11.84 -6.86
CA GLU A 55 0.72 11.83 -7.71
C GLU A 55 1.26 10.41 -7.78
N VAL A 56 0.91 9.68 -8.85
CA VAL A 56 1.31 8.27 -8.97
C VAL A 56 2.81 8.12 -9.22
N SER A 57 3.40 7.11 -8.58
CA SER A 57 4.80 6.70 -8.80
C SER A 57 4.86 5.60 -9.85
N PRO A 58 5.95 5.50 -10.64
CA PRO A 58 6.21 4.30 -11.43
C PRO A 58 6.25 3.05 -10.55
N TRP A 59 5.91 1.91 -11.13
CA TRP A 59 6.03 0.62 -10.46
C TRP A 59 7.48 0.41 -9.93
N PRO A 60 7.65 -0.03 -8.66
CA PRO A 60 8.93 0.11 -7.97
C PRO A 60 10.04 -0.81 -8.47
N PHE A 61 9.70 -1.96 -9.07
CA PHE A 61 10.70 -2.93 -9.54
C PHE A 61 10.46 -3.40 -10.97
N PRO A 62 11.51 -3.72 -11.73
CA PRO A 62 11.34 -4.32 -13.05
C PRO A 62 10.71 -5.72 -12.94
N PRO A 63 10.05 -6.20 -14.01
CA PRO A 63 9.56 -7.58 -14.06
C PRO A 63 10.70 -8.59 -13.93
N GLU A 64 10.38 -9.78 -13.42
CA GLU A 64 11.36 -10.83 -13.14
C GLU A 64 12.05 -11.33 -14.43
N ASN A 65 11.31 -11.48 -15.52
CA ASN A 65 11.86 -11.91 -16.80
C ASN A 65 12.20 -10.72 -17.71
N ALA A 66 13.42 -10.75 -18.27
CA ALA A 66 13.86 -9.75 -19.21
C ALA A 66 13.00 -9.74 -20.48
N GLY A 67 12.39 -8.59 -20.78
CA GLY A 67 11.54 -8.39 -21.96
C GLY A 67 10.04 -8.47 -21.69
N GLU A 68 9.64 -8.80 -20.46
CA GLU A 68 8.25 -8.66 -20.00
C GLU A 68 7.96 -7.21 -19.61
N ALA A 69 6.66 -6.86 -19.60
CA ALA A 69 6.20 -5.61 -19.02
C ALA A 69 5.96 -5.82 -17.53
N PRO A 70 6.17 -4.80 -16.68
CA PRO A 70 5.73 -4.89 -15.28
C PRO A 70 4.22 -5.10 -15.21
N GLU A 71 3.75 -5.75 -14.15
CA GLU A 71 2.31 -5.99 -13.91
C GLU A 71 1.53 -4.67 -14.02
N PHE A 72 2.07 -3.62 -13.41
CA PHE A 72 1.54 -2.27 -13.51
C PHE A 72 2.58 -1.30 -14.05
N ARG A 73 2.14 -0.26 -14.76
CA ARG A 73 3.02 0.85 -15.14
C ARG A 73 3.28 1.82 -13.99
N PHE A 74 2.28 2.00 -13.13
CA PHE A 74 2.32 2.86 -11.96
C PHE A 74 1.95 2.05 -10.73
N ASP A 75 2.55 2.38 -9.60
CA ASP A 75 2.30 1.75 -8.31
C ASP A 75 0.84 2.02 -7.87
N PRO A 76 -0.01 0.98 -7.74
CA PRO A 76 -1.37 1.09 -7.28
C PRO A 76 -1.53 1.20 -5.75
N HIS A 77 -0.49 0.90 -4.97
CA HIS A 77 -0.54 0.72 -3.51
C HIS A 77 -0.57 2.04 -2.73
N VAL A 78 -1.35 2.99 -3.24
CA VAL A 78 -1.52 4.36 -2.77
C VAL A 78 -1.82 4.43 -1.27
N TRP A 79 -2.62 3.48 -0.77
CA TRP A 79 -3.06 3.44 0.62
C TRP A 79 -1.94 3.18 1.62
N THR A 80 -0.79 2.63 1.19
CA THR A 80 0.34 2.38 2.10
C THR A 80 0.92 3.68 2.68
N SER A 81 0.62 4.83 2.08
CA SER A 81 0.90 6.15 2.64
C SER A 81 -0.37 6.82 3.18
N PRO A 82 -0.43 7.18 4.49
CA PRO A 82 -1.53 7.94 5.07
C PRO A 82 -1.80 9.27 4.38
N ALA A 83 -0.75 9.99 3.96
CA ALA A 83 -0.88 11.25 3.23
C ALA A 83 -1.63 11.08 1.89
N ARG A 84 -1.46 9.92 1.25
CA ARG A 84 -2.12 9.59 -0.02
C ARG A 84 -3.49 8.95 0.19
N ALA A 85 -3.64 8.09 1.20
CA ALA A 85 -4.94 7.57 1.63
C ALA A 85 -5.92 8.69 2.00
N ARG A 86 -5.41 9.82 2.49
CA ARG A 86 -6.20 11.04 2.73
C ARG A 86 -6.94 11.51 1.49
N ILE A 87 -6.30 11.48 0.32
CA ILE A 87 -6.93 11.81 -0.98
C ILE A 87 -8.03 10.79 -1.30
N GLN A 88 -7.75 9.50 -1.10
CA GLN A 88 -8.74 8.43 -1.31
C GLN A 88 -9.98 8.62 -0.44
N VAL A 89 -9.81 8.95 0.84
CA VAL A 89 -10.93 9.20 1.76
C VAL A 89 -11.69 10.48 1.41
N ALA A 90 -11.00 11.55 1.02
CA ALA A 90 -11.65 12.79 0.60
C ALA A 90 -12.57 12.56 -0.62
N ASN A 91 -12.05 11.88 -1.64
CA ASN A 91 -12.81 11.52 -2.84
C ASN A 91 -13.97 10.57 -2.53
N LEU A 92 -13.75 9.57 -1.66
CA LEU A 92 -14.80 8.67 -1.19
C LEU A 92 -15.92 9.42 -0.48
N GLY A 93 -15.58 10.31 0.45
CA GLY A 93 -16.54 11.12 1.19
C GLY A 93 -17.40 11.99 0.29
N ALA A 94 -16.76 12.69 -0.67
CA ALA A 94 -17.45 13.50 -1.66
C ALA A 94 -18.42 12.66 -2.52
N GLY A 95 -17.97 11.51 -3.01
CA GLY A 95 -18.79 10.59 -3.79
C GLY A 95 -19.99 10.05 -3.02
N LEU A 96 -19.80 9.65 -1.75
CA LEU A 96 -20.86 9.18 -0.86
C LEU A 96 -21.87 10.28 -0.54
N ALA A 97 -21.41 11.49 -0.21
CA ALA A 97 -22.28 12.63 0.06
C ALA A 97 -23.13 13.02 -1.16
N ALA A 98 -22.56 12.93 -2.36
CA ALA A 98 -23.28 13.17 -3.61
C ALA A 98 -24.29 12.05 -3.95
N ALA A 99 -24.03 10.82 -3.51
CA ALA A 99 -24.95 9.68 -3.70
C ALA A 99 -26.08 9.65 -2.67
N ALA A 100 -25.86 10.19 -1.47
CA ALA A 100 -26.83 10.23 -0.37
C ALA A 100 -26.99 11.66 0.22
N PRO A 101 -27.70 12.57 -0.48
CA PRO A 101 -27.83 13.97 -0.06
C PRO A 101 -28.39 14.17 1.35
N ASP A 102 -29.34 13.32 1.76
CA ASP A 102 -29.95 13.37 3.10
C ASP A 102 -28.94 13.05 4.23
N ALA A 103 -27.90 12.28 3.91
CA ALA A 103 -26.81 11.92 4.84
C ALA A 103 -25.53 12.74 4.59
N ALA A 104 -25.53 13.67 3.63
CA ALA A 104 -24.32 14.39 3.23
C ALA A 104 -23.65 15.13 4.40
N SER A 105 -24.44 15.72 5.30
CA SER A 105 -23.89 16.43 6.47
C SER A 105 -23.14 15.49 7.43
N SER A 106 -23.66 14.28 7.68
CA SER A 106 -22.99 13.32 8.57
C SER A 106 -21.79 12.67 7.91
N ILE A 107 -21.89 12.36 6.60
CA ILE A 107 -20.76 11.86 5.80
C ILE A 107 -19.63 12.87 5.80
N ASN A 108 -19.91 14.14 5.47
CA ASN A 108 -18.88 15.19 5.44
C ASN A 108 -18.20 15.39 6.80
N ALA A 109 -18.96 15.32 7.90
CA ALA A 109 -18.39 15.40 9.25
C ALA A 109 -17.51 14.19 9.59
N ALA A 110 -17.95 12.97 9.24
CA ALA A 110 -17.17 11.75 9.43
C ALA A 110 -15.89 11.75 8.58
N THR A 111 -15.99 12.16 7.32
CA THR A 111 -14.84 12.35 6.41
C THR A 111 -13.85 13.32 7.03
N ALA A 112 -14.27 14.54 7.39
CA ALA A 112 -13.37 15.53 8.00
C ALA A 112 -12.67 15.00 9.26
N SER A 113 -13.42 14.31 10.14
CA SER A 113 -12.86 13.70 11.35
C SER A 113 -11.79 12.63 11.04
N TYR A 114 -12.02 11.81 10.00
CA TYR A 114 -11.09 10.77 9.59
C TYR A 114 -9.87 11.32 8.85
N LEU A 115 -10.01 12.40 8.07
CA LEU A 115 -8.86 13.08 7.46
C LEU A 115 -7.89 13.61 8.53
N GLU A 116 -8.41 14.12 9.65
CA GLU A 116 -7.57 14.52 10.79
C GLU A 116 -6.88 13.32 11.48
N ASP A 117 -7.49 12.12 11.44
CA ASP A 117 -6.82 10.89 11.91
C ASP A 117 -5.66 10.52 10.98
N LEU A 118 -5.85 10.64 9.66
CA LEU A 118 -4.80 10.36 8.68
C LEU A 118 -3.64 11.36 8.75
N ASP A 119 -3.94 12.65 8.98
CA ASP A 119 -2.93 13.68 9.20
C ASP A 119 -2.10 13.38 10.46
N ALA A 120 -2.75 12.94 11.55
CA ALA A 120 -2.07 12.53 12.78
C ALA A 120 -1.25 11.24 12.60
N LEU A 121 -1.76 10.30 11.80
CA LEU A 121 -1.10 9.03 11.49
C LEU A 121 0.16 9.22 10.65
N ASP A 122 0.13 10.08 9.62
CA ASP A 122 1.32 10.44 8.84
C ASP A 122 2.40 11.06 9.73
N ALA A 123 2.01 12.03 10.55
CA ALA A 123 2.93 12.74 11.44
C ALA A 123 3.59 11.79 12.45
N TRP A 124 2.81 10.91 13.07
CA TRP A 124 3.33 9.93 14.03
C TRP A 124 4.23 8.89 13.35
N ALA A 125 3.85 8.41 12.16
CA ALA A 125 4.68 7.46 11.42
C ALA A 125 6.03 8.08 11.03
N ARG A 126 6.02 9.33 10.58
CA ARG A 126 7.24 10.09 10.28
C ARG A 126 8.14 10.27 11.50
N GLU A 127 7.56 10.58 12.66
CA GLU A 127 8.30 10.69 13.92
C GLU A 127 8.95 9.35 14.32
N ALA A 128 8.21 8.25 14.23
CA ALA A 128 8.71 6.91 14.54
C ALA A 128 9.89 6.51 13.65
N ILE A 129 9.73 6.64 12.33
CA ILE A 129 10.79 6.28 11.36
C ILE A 129 12.00 7.20 11.48
N ALA A 130 11.80 8.48 11.83
CA ALA A 130 12.90 9.42 12.04
C ALA A 130 13.85 9.01 13.19
N THR A 131 13.40 8.16 14.12
CA THR A 131 14.25 7.63 15.20
C THR A 131 15.27 6.60 14.70
N VAL A 132 15.05 6.01 13.52
CA VAL A 132 15.94 5.03 12.88
C VAL A 132 16.96 5.77 12.02
N PRO A 133 18.28 5.49 12.13
CA PRO A 133 19.27 6.01 11.18
C PRO A 133 18.93 5.64 9.73
N GLU A 134 19.04 6.59 8.79
CA GLU A 134 18.69 6.36 7.36
C GLU A 134 19.39 5.12 6.75
N THR A 135 20.62 4.85 7.16
CA THR A 135 21.39 3.68 6.69
C THR A 135 20.80 2.33 7.10
N GLN A 136 19.94 2.30 8.13
CA GLN A 136 19.28 1.09 8.62
C GLN A 136 17.88 0.89 8.05
N ARG A 137 17.30 1.91 7.41
CA ARG A 137 15.94 1.88 6.82
C ARG A 137 15.93 1.13 5.50
N VAL A 138 16.21 -0.17 5.55
CA VAL A 138 16.28 -1.04 4.39
C VAL A 138 15.13 -2.02 4.45
N LEU A 139 14.26 -1.96 3.45
CA LEU A 139 13.03 -2.75 3.39
C LEU A 139 13.11 -3.77 2.25
N PHE A 140 12.76 -5.01 2.57
CA PHE A 140 12.50 -6.09 1.61
C PHE A 140 11.26 -6.83 2.09
N THR A 141 10.29 -7.05 1.22
CA THR A 141 8.94 -7.55 1.58
C THR A 141 8.52 -8.79 0.80
N SER A 142 7.31 -9.31 1.03
CA SER A 142 6.79 -10.47 0.29
C SER A 142 6.49 -10.10 -1.15
N HIS A 143 5.75 -9.02 -1.37
CA HIS A 143 5.53 -8.43 -2.70
C HIS A 143 5.79 -6.92 -2.64
N ASP A 144 5.70 -6.26 -3.79
CA ASP A 144 6.16 -4.90 -4.01
C ASP A 144 5.14 -3.79 -3.71
N ALA A 145 4.41 -3.93 -2.59
CA ALA A 145 3.37 -2.96 -2.18
C ALA A 145 3.88 -1.67 -1.52
N PHE A 146 5.08 -1.65 -0.96
CA PHE A 146 5.48 -0.58 -0.03
C PHE A 146 6.20 0.59 -0.70
N GLY A 147 5.98 0.82 -2.00
CA GLY A 147 6.62 1.91 -2.75
C GLY A 147 6.32 3.29 -2.19
N TYR A 148 5.04 3.62 -1.98
CA TYR A 148 4.65 4.92 -1.42
C TYR A 148 5.02 5.09 0.05
N PHE A 149 4.81 4.07 0.89
CA PHE A 149 5.29 4.09 2.28
C PHE A 149 6.79 4.38 2.32
N SER A 150 7.55 3.71 1.46
CA SER A 150 9.00 3.88 1.45
C SER A 150 9.44 5.26 0.98
N ALA A 151 8.82 5.79 -0.07
CA ALA A 151 9.10 7.12 -0.60
C ALA A 151 8.79 8.21 0.44
N ASP A 152 7.64 8.14 1.10
CA ASP A 152 7.16 9.21 1.98
C ASP A 152 7.89 9.23 3.34
N TYR A 153 8.50 8.10 3.75
CA TYR A 153 9.25 7.98 5.02
C TYR A 153 10.77 7.81 4.87
N GLY A 154 11.31 7.94 3.65
CA GLY A 154 12.76 7.87 3.40
C GLY A 154 13.34 6.49 3.71
N ILE A 155 12.63 5.44 3.30
CA ILE A 155 13.04 4.04 3.44
C ILE A 155 13.55 3.57 2.08
N ARG A 156 14.65 2.84 2.08
CA ARG A 156 15.19 2.23 0.87
C ARG A 156 14.53 0.87 0.66
N PHE A 157 13.55 0.84 -0.24
CA PHE A 157 12.89 -0.39 -0.67
C PHE A 157 13.74 -1.09 -1.73
N ILE A 158 14.28 -2.27 -1.41
CA ILE A 158 15.30 -2.92 -2.25
C ILE A 158 14.77 -4.07 -3.11
N GLY A 159 13.55 -4.53 -2.87
CA GLY A 159 12.94 -5.62 -3.62
C GLY A 159 11.88 -6.35 -2.80
N ALA A 160 11.29 -7.34 -3.45
CA ALA A 160 10.34 -8.24 -2.84
C ALA A 160 10.61 -9.70 -3.27
N ALA A 161 10.05 -10.64 -2.51
CA ALA A 161 10.19 -12.07 -2.81
C ALA A 161 9.30 -12.53 -3.97
N LEU A 162 8.20 -11.83 -4.23
CA LEU A 162 7.23 -12.07 -5.28
C LEU A 162 7.18 -10.84 -6.17
N SER A 163 7.21 -11.07 -7.48
CA SER A 163 7.16 -10.07 -8.54
C SER A 163 5.77 -10.01 -9.21
N ASP A 164 4.92 -11.03 -8.98
CA ASP A 164 3.55 -11.14 -9.48
C ASP A 164 2.66 -11.74 -8.39
N PHE A 165 1.50 -11.12 -8.14
CA PHE A 165 0.53 -11.56 -7.14
C PHE A 165 -0.09 -12.94 -7.44
N ASN A 166 -0.13 -13.34 -8.73
CA ASN A 166 -0.76 -14.58 -9.20
C ASN A 166 0.16 -15.81 -9.13
N ASP A 167 1.49 -15.61 -9.13
CA ASP A 167 2.49 -16.68 -9.17
C ASP A 167 3.21 -16.88 -7.81
N GLN A 168 2.44 -16.83 -6.71
CA GLN A 168 2.97 -17.01 -5.34
C GLN A 168 3.61 -18.39 -5.07
N GLN A 169 3.51 -19.34 -6.00
CA GLN A 169 3.94 -20.73 -5.83
C GLN A 169 5.39 -20.98 -6.31
N ASP A 170 5.95 -20.14 -7.18
CA ASP A 170 7.16 -20.49 -7.93
C ASP A 170 8.28 -19.44 -7.82
N ALA A 171 8.61 -19.00 -6.59
CA ALA A 171 9.91 -18.38 -6.38
C ALA A 171 11.00 -19.41 -6.71
N THR A 172 11.57 -19.32 -7.91
CA THR A 172 12.57 -20.27 -8.40
C THR A 172 13.80 -20.24 -7.49
N ALA A 173 14.56 -21.34 -7.45
CA ALA A 173 15.78 -21.39 -6.63
C ALA A 173 16.79 -20.28 -7.00
N ASP A 174 16.83 -19.89 -8.27
CA ASP A 174 17.68 -18.82 -8.79
C ASP A 174 17.20 -17.42 -8.32
N HIS A 175 15.87 -17.21 -8.27
CA HIS A 175 15.29 -16.00 -7.70
C HIS A 175 15.60 -15.86 -6.21
N ILE A 176 15.41 -16.94 -5.44
CA ILE A 176 15.76 -16.95 -4.00
C ILE A 176 17.25 -16.65 -3.81
N ALA A 177 18.14 -17.24 -4.62
CA ALA A 177 19.57 -16.97 -4.53
C ALA A 177 19.91 -15.51 -4.84
N SER A 178 19.28 -14.92 -5.85
CA SER A 178 19.44 -13.52 -6.24
C SER A 178 18.93 -12.57 -5.14
N ALA A 179 17.76 -12.85 -4.58
CA ALA A 179 17.20 -12.10 -3.45
C ALA A 179 18.10 -12.19 -2.20
N VAL A 180 18.63 -13.38 -1.89
CA VAL A 180 19.62 -13.56 -0.80
C VAL A 180 20.82 -12.65 -1.00
N GLN A 181 21.35 -12.58 -2.23
CA GLN A 181 22.51 -11.74 -2.54
C GLN A 181 22.16 -10.24 -2.40
N ALA A 182 21.02 -9.81 -2.94
CA ALA A 182 20.54 -8.43 -2.81
C ALA A 182 20.36 -8.02 -1.35
N VAL A 183 19.77 -8.88 -0.52
CA VAL A 183 19.60 -8.63 0.93
C VAL A 183 20.95 -8.51 1.62
N LYS A 184 21.92 -9.39 1.33
CA LYS A 184 23.28 -9.30 1.90
C LYS A 184 23.99 -8.00 1.53
N ASP A 185 23.94 -7.63 0.25
CA ASP A 185 24.63 -6.45 -0.27
C ASP A 185 23.97 -5.15 0.21
N SER A 186 22.68 -5.22 0.56
CA SER A 186 21.94 -4.07 1.03
C SER A 186 22.28 -3.63 2.45
N GLY A 187 22.81 -4.52 3.30
CA GLY A 187 22.96 -4.27 4.74
C GLY A 187 21.64 -4.28 5.53
N ALA A 188 20.56 -4.84 4.98
CA ALA A 188 19.32 -5.08 5.72
C ALA A 188 19.59 -5.96 6.95
N VAL A 189 18.98 -5.60 8.08
CA VAL A 189 19.06 -6.36 9.34
C VAL A 189 17.86 -7.28 9.55
N ALA A 190 16.75 -6.96 8.88
CA ALA A 190 15.51 -7.71 8.88
C ALA A 190 14.82 -7.60 7.52
N ILE A 191 13.98 -8.59 7.20
CA ILE A 191 13.11 -8.60 6.03
C ILE A 191 11.72 -9.08 6.43
N PHE A 192 10.69 -8.68 5.70
CA PHE A 192 9.31 -8.68 6.21
C PHE A 192 8.39 -9.54 5.34
N ALA A 193 7.65 -10.45 5.97
CA ALA A 193 6.51 -11.06 5.33
C ALA A 193 5.30 -10.14 5.36
N GLU A 194 4.29 -10.48 4.57
CA GLU A 194 3.01 -9.80 4.57
C GLU A 194 1.89 -10.75 4.97
N ASN A 195 0.85 -10.19 5.60
CA ASN A 195 -0.23 -10.96 6.20
C ASN A 195 -1.05 -11.77 5.18
N SER A 196 -1.13 -11.30 3.93
CA SER A 196 -1.87 -11.93 2.84
C SER A 196 -1.07 -12.99 2.08
N ASN A 197 0.24 -13.13 2.34
CA ASN A 197 1.12 -14.01 1.58
C ASN A 197 1.73 -15.12 2.44
N ASN A 198 2.25 -16.15 1.77
CA ASN A 198 2.97 -17.23 2.43
C ASN A 198 4.41 -16.79 2.81
N SER A 199 4.76 -16.85 4.10
CA SER A 199 6.05 -16.40 4.62
C SER A 199 7.27 -17.24 4.19
N LYS A 200 7.08 -18.43 3.59
CA LYS A 200 8.17 -19.37 3.30
C LYS A 200 9.31 -18.78 2.48
N SER A 201 9.00 -17.95 1.48
CA SER A 201 10.02 -17.31 0.64
C SER A 201 10.87 -16.33 1.46
N ILE A 202 10.22 -15.52 2.31
CA ILE A 202 10.90 -14.60 3.24
C ILE A 202 11.77 -15.38 4.24
N GLU A 203 11.26 -16.46 4.82
CA GLU A 203 12.03 -17.30 5.74
C GLU A 203 13.25 -17.94 5.07
N ALA A 204 13.12 -18.38 3.81
CA ALA A 204 14.21 -18.97 3.04
C ALA A 204 15.29 -17.92 2.72
N ILE A 205 14.89 -16.74 2.23
CA ILE A 205 15.79 -15.63 1.92
C ILE A 205 16.50 -15.15 3.19
N ALA A 206 15.76 -14.95 4.29
CA ALA A 206 16.32 -14.50 5.56
C ALA A 206 17.39 -15.46 6.07
N ARG A 207 17.12 -16.76 6.01
CA ARG A 207 18.07 -17.82 6.39
C ARG A 207 19.33 -17.82 5.53
N GLY A 208 19.19 -17.63 4.21
CA GLY A 208 20.32 -17.57 3.28
C GLY A 208 21.15 -16.29 3.45
N ALA A 209 20.50 -15.18 3.79
CA ALA A 209 21.10 -13.86 4.00
C ALA A 209 21.71 -13.69 5.41
N GLY A 210 21.22 -14.44 6.40
CA GLY A 210 21.64 -14.28 7.80
C GLY A 210 21.00 -13.08 8.49
N VAL A 211 19.76 -12.74 8.13
CA VAL A 211 18.98 -11.62 8.66
C VAL A 211 17.72 -12.10 9.37
N THR A 212 17.05 -11.24 10.13
CA THR A 212 15.83 -11.61 10.86
C THR A 212 14.60 -11.58 9.96
N PRO A 213 13.83 -12.67 9.81
CA PRO A 213 12.52 -12.63 9.17
C PRO A 213 11.47 -12.10 10.16
N ILE A 214 10.69 -11.09 9.76
CA ILE A 214 9.51 -10.62 10.47
C ILE A 214 8.28 -11.26 9.83
N VAL A 215 7.59 -12.15 10.55
CA VAL A 215 6.56 -13.06 10.00
C VAL A 215 5.44 -13.30 11.01
N GLY A 216 4.37 -13.96 10.58
CA GLY A 216 3.26 -14.34 11.48
C GLY A 216 2.47 -13.10 11.92
N ASP A 217 2.23 -12.97 13.23
CA ASP A 217 1.47 -11.85 13.79
C ASP A 217 2.20 -10.50 13.66
N ASP A 218 3.50 -10.51 13.40
CA ASP A 218 4.32 -9.32 13.16
C ASP A 218 4.46 -8.98 11.66
N ALA A 219 3.87 -9.79 10.77
CA ALA A 219 3.92 -9.56 9.33
C ALA A 219 3.20 -8.26 8.96
N LEU A 220 3.74 -7.56 7.95
CA LEU A 220 3.18 -6.29 7.52
C LEU A 220 1.83 -6.47 6.84
N TYR A 221 0.95 -5.47 7.00
CA TYR A 221 -0.30 -5.35 6.27
C TYR A 221 -0.08 -4.55 4.98
N GLY A 222 -0.09 -5.22 3.83
CA GLY A 222 0.02 -4.60 2.50
C GLY A 222 -1.36 -4.40 1.87
N ASP A 223 -1.83 -5.41 1.15
CA ASP A 223 -3.08 -5.39 0.37
C ASP A 223 -4.35 -5.71 1.17
N SER A 224 -4.21 -6.14 2.42
CA SER A 224 -5.35 -6.56 3.22
C SER A 224 -5.23 -6.15 4.68
N LEU A 225 -6.39 -5.92 5.29
CA LEU A 225 -6.50 -5.76 6.74
C LEU A 225 -6.36 -7.13 7.43
N GLY A 226 -6.05 -7.08 8.72
CA GLY A 226 -6.09 -8.24 9.58
C GLY A 226 -7.52 -8.65 9.97
N PRO A 227 -7.70 -9.84 10.56
CA PRO A 227 -8.99 -10.27 11.08
C PRO A 227 -9.45 -9.39 12.25
N ASP A 228 -10.75 -9.40 12.52
CA ASP A 228 -11.34 -8.70 13.67
C ASP A 228 -10.59 -9.00 14.97
N GLY A 229 -10.21 -7.93 15.69
CA GLY A 229 -9.46 -8.02 16.95
C GLY A 229 -7.94 -8.11 16.82
N SER A 230 -7.39 -8.20 15.60
CA SER A 230 -5.95 -8.03 15.35
C SER A 230 -5.54 -6.55 15.37
N GLU A 231 -4.23 -6.28 15.49
CA GLU A 231 -3.71 -4.90 15.44
C GLU A 231 -3.99 -4.22 14.08
N GLY A 232 -4.06 -4.98 12.99
CA GLY A 232 -4.38 -4.48 11.64
C GLY A 232 -5.85 -4.58 11.24
N ALA A 233 -6.79 -4.76 12.19
CA ALA A 233 -8.21 -4.88 11.88
C ALA A 233 -8.82 -3.61 11.25
N THR A 234 -8.18 -2.45 11.44
CA THR A 234 -8.55 -1.18 10.81
C THR A 234 -7.38 -0.65 10.00
N TYR A 235 -7.64 0.22 9.01
CA TYR A 235 -6.58 0.86 8.24
C TYR A 235 -5.60 1.65 9.13
N VAL A 236 -6.11 2.39 10.13
CA VAL A 236 -5.26 3.14 11.06
C VAL A 236 -4.41 2.17 11.88
N GLY A 237 -5.03 1.10 12.41
CA GLY A 237 -4.33 0.05 13.13
C GLY A 237 -3.24 -0.64 12.31
N SER A 238 -3.51 -0.92 11.03
CA SER A 238 -2.56 -1.61 10.15
C SER A 238 -1.31 -0.77 9.87
N ILE A 239 -1.46 0.54 9.60
CA ILE A 239 -0.32 1.44 9.42
C ILE A 239 0.44 1.64 10.74
N ILE A 240 -0.26 1.72 11.87
CA ILE A 240 0.38 1.77 13.20
C ILE A 240 1.24 0.52 13.40
N HIS A 241 0.70 -0.66 13.17
CA HIS A 241 1.40 -1.93 13.27
C HIS A 241 2.63 -1.95 12.36
N ASN A 242 2.47 -1.66 11.07
CA ASN A 242 3.57 -1.66 10.10
C ASN A 242 4.70 -0.72 10.53
N THR A 243 4.36 0.50 10.93
CA THR A 243 5.31 1.51 11.39
C THR A 243 6.08 1.02 12.62
N ARG A 244 5.40 0.41 13.60
CA ARG A 244 6.05 -0.17 14.79
C ARG A 244 7.01 -1.29 14.40
N ALA A 245 6.53 -2.24 13.61
CA ALA A 245 7.30 -3.41 13.19
C ALA A 245 8.61 -3.00 12.52
N VAL A 246 8.55 -2.09 11.53
CA VAL A 246 9.77 -1.63 10.84
C VAL A 246 10.67 -0.80 11.75
N THR A 247 10.10 0.09 12.57
CA THR A 247 10.88 0.93 13.49
C THR A 247 11.65 0.07 14.50
N GLN A 248 10.98 -0.92 15.09
CA GLN A 248 11.58 -1.82 16.08
C GLN A 248 12.62 -2.76 15.44
N ALA A 249 12.31 -3.32 14.27
CA ALA A 249 13.23 -4.20 13.54
C ALA A 249 14.54 -3.49 13.18
N TRP A 250 14.47 -2.19 12.92
CA TRP A 250 15.64 -1.35 12.65
C TRP A 250 16.25 -0.69 13.91
N GLY A 251 15.78 -1.05 15.12
CA GLY A 251 16.35 -0.57 16.38
C GLY A 251 15.97 0.86 16.77
N GLY A 252 14.96 1.44 16.15
CA GLY A 252 14.40 2.74 16.50
C GLY A 252 13.54 2.71 17.77
N THR A 253 13.05 3.89 18.14
CA THR A 253 12.11 4.07 19.26
C THR A 253 10.74 4.42 18.74
N VAL A 254 9.74 3.64 19.10
CA VAL A 254 8.34 3.94 18.77
C VAL A 254 7.81 5.01 19.74
N PRO A 255 7.43 6.21 19.27
CA PRO A 255 6.82 7.23 20.11
C PRO A 255 5.42 6.80 20.56
N ALA A 256 4.95 7.36 21.68
CA ALA A 256 3.60 7.12 22.16
C ALA A 256 2.57 7.56 21.10
N LEU A 257 1.49 6.79 20.96
CA LEU A 257 0.42 7.16 20.04
C LEU A 257 -0.28 8.45 20.52
N PRO A 258 -0.61 9.37 19.60
CA PRO A 258 -1.57 10.43 19.87
C PRO A 258 -2.88 9.84 20.38
N GLU A 259 -3.52 10.50 21.36
CA GLU A 259 -4.80 10.06 21.95
C GLU A 259 -5.87 9.78 20.88
N ARG A 260 -5.88 10.60 19.83
CA ARG A 260 -6.76 10.46 18.67
C ARG A 260 -6.65 9.12 17.95
N LEU A 261 -5.44 8.56 17.87
CA LEU A 261 -5.18 7.29 17.19
C LEU A 261 -5.36 6.10 18.13
N ALA A 262 -5.23 6.29 19.44
CA ALA A 262 -5.33 5.21 20.42
C ALA A 262 -6.73 4.56 20.49
N ALA A 263 -7.75 5.22 19.93
CA ALA A 263 -9.13 4.74 19.90
C ALA A 263 -9.59 4.25 18.50
N ARG A 264 -8.66 4.08 17.55
CA ARG A 264 -8.93 3.74 16.14
C ARG A 264 -8.49 2.33 15.77
#